data_AF-A0A1V6HBS2-F1
#
_entry.id   AF-A0A1V6HBS2-F1
#
_cell.length_a   1.000
_cell.length_b   1.000
_cell.length_c   1.000
_cell.angle_alpha   90.00
_cell.angle_beta   90.00
_cell.angle_gamma   90.00
#
_symmetry.space_group_name_H-M   'P 1'
#
loop_
_entity.id
_entity.type
_entity.pdbx_description
1 polymer ?
#
loop_
_entity_poly.entity_id
_entity_poly.type
_entity_poly.pdbx_seq_one_letter_code
_entity_poly.pdbx_strand_id
1 'polypeptide(L)' 'MYFEKDLPELLAVSRVTLENVASLPPDTIAVSQVTPITDERCPRCWNHALTIGTDPDHPELCARCAEAIRSIENDP' A
#
# COMPACT_ATOMS: atom_id res chain seq x y z
N MET A 1 14.24 -7.81 9.19
CA MET A 1 14.11 -6.55 8.43
C MET A 1 12.61 -6.35 8.18
N TYR A 2 11.91 -5.77 9.16
CA TYR A 2 10.44 -5.85 9.27
C TYR A 2 9.69 -4.65 8.69
N PHE A 3 10.41 -3.59 8.31
CA PHE A 3 9.81 -2.28 8.01
C PHE A 3 9.36 -2.08 6.56
N GLU A 4 9.80 -2.90 5.61
CA GLU A 4 9.50 -2.68 4.18
C GLU A 4 8.00 -2.64 3.90
N LYS A 5 7.24 -3.55 4.50
CA LYS A 5 5.78 -3.62 4.38
C LYS A 5 5.05 -2.40 4.99
N ASP A 6 5.70 -1.69 5.92
CA ASP A 6 5.14 -0.54 6.63
C ASP A 6 5.53 0.79 5.95
N LEU A 7 6.48 0.77 5.01
CA LEU A 7 6.94 1.98 4.31
C LEU A 7 5.83 2.78 3.61
N PRO A 8 4.84 2.17 2.93
CA PRO A 8 3.75 2.93 2.33
C PRO A 8 3.00 3.78 3.36
N GLU A 9 2.77 3.23 4.56
CA GLU A 9 2.07 3.92 5.65
C GLU A 9 2.94 5.02 6.26
N LEU A 10 4.23 4.74 6.49
CA LEU A 10 5.19 5.71 7.04
C LEU A 10 5.44 6.90 6.10
N LEU A 11 5.43 6.66 4.79
CA LEU A 11 5.65 7.68 3.76
C LEU A 11 4.34 8.30 3.25
N ALA A 12 3.18 7.85 3.75
CA ALA A 12 1.86 8.28 3.32
C ALA A 12 1.63 8.19 1.79
N VAL A 13 2.08 7.09 1.18
CA VAL A 13 1.91 6.77 -0.25
C VAL A 13 1.27 5.40 -0.43
N SER A 14 0.67 5.14 -1.59
CA SER A 14 -0.03 3.87 -1.83
C SER A 14 0.87 2.67 -2.09
N ARG A 15 2.10 2.87 -2.55
CA ARG A 15 3.06 1.80 -2.83
C ARG A 15 4.50 2.31 -2.70
N VAL A 16 5.38 1.45 -2.21
CA VAL A 16 6.82 1.66 -2.18
C VAL A 16 7.48 0.42 -2.76
N THR A 17 8.46 0.61 -3.62
CA THR A 17 9.35 -0.44 -4.11
C THR A 17 10.77 -0.10 -3.69
N LEU A 18 11.46 -1.05 -3.06
CA LEU A 18 12.86 -0.89 -2.69
C LEU A 18 13.75 -1.54 -3.73
N GLU A 19 14.77 -0.80 -4.17
CA GLU A 19 15.78 -1.28 -5.10
C GLU A 19 17.17 -1.07 -4.50
N ASN A 20 18.02 -2.10 -4.60
CA ASN A 20 19.43 -1.96 -4.23
C ASN A 20 20.18 -1.25 -5.36
N VAL A 21 20.95 -0.22 -5.01
CA VAL A 21 21.77 0.52 -5.97
C VAL A 21 23.25 0.24 -5.73
N ALA A 22 24.05 0.25 -6.80
CA ALA A 22 25.48 -0.08 -6.73
C ALA A 22 26.30 0.95 -5.92
N SER A 23 25.89 2.22 -5.96
CA SER A 23 26.52 3.31 -5.23
C SER A 23 25.57 4.48 -5.05
N LEU A 24 25.71 5.20 -3.96
CA LEU A 24 25.05 6.47 -3.70
C LEU A 24 26.09 7.60 -3.67
N PRO A 25 25.69 8.85 -3.97
CA PRO A 25 26.55 10.00 -3.72
C PRO A 25 27.02 10.07 -2.26
N PRO A 26 28.18 10.70 -1.97
CA PRO A 26 28.62 10.92 -0.60
C PRO A 26 27.51 11.52 0.27
N ASP A 27 27.44 11.09 1.54
CA ASP A 27 26.45 11.53 2.54
C ASP A 27 24.97 11.30 2.17
N THR A 28 24.68 10.50 1.13
CA THR A 28 23.31 10.14 0.72
C THR A 28 22.95 8.75 1.24
N ILE A 29 21.85 8.65 2.01
CA ILE A 29 21.39 7.38 2.60
C ILE A 29 20.45 6.63 1.63
N ALA A 30 19.64 7.37 0.87
CA ALA A 30 18.73 6.82 -0.13
C ALA A 30 18.33 7.90 -1.14
N VAL A 31 17.89 7.47 -2.32
CA VAL A 31 17.25 8.32 -3.34
C VAL A 31 15.84 7.82 -3.55
N SER A 32 14.87 8.73 -3.64
CA SER A 32 13.47 8.41 -3.92
C SER A 32 13.04 9.00 -5.26
N GLN A 33 12.36 8.20 -6.08
CA GLN A 33 11.61 8.67 -7.24
C GLN A 33 10.11 8.55 -6.95
N VAL A 34 9.36 9.61 -7.24
CA VAL A 34 7.91 9.65 -7.03
C VAL A 34 7.22 9.73 -8.38
N THR A 35 6.30 8.80 -8.63
CA THR A 35 5.46 8.78 -9.84
C THR A 35 3.99 8.61 -9.45
N PRO A 36 3.06 9.22 -10.21
CA PRO A 36 1.64 8.96 -10.02
C PRO A 36 1.31 7.49 -10.28
N ILE A 37 0.52 6.90 -9.40
CA ILE A 37 -0.03 5.55 -9.57
C ILE A 37 -1.36 5.62 -10.33
N THR A 38 -1.62 4.63 -11.19
CA THR A 38 -2.83 4.58 -12.04
C THR A 38 -3.83 3.51 -11.62
N ASP A 39 -3.51 2.71 -10.61
CA ASP A 39 -4.42 1.68 -10.10
C ASP A 39 -5.70 2.32 -9.54
N GLU A 40 -6.75 1.52 -9.33
CA GLU A 40 -7.98 2.02 -8.73
C GLU A 40 -7.78 2.46 -7.27
N ARG A 41 -8.51 3.49 -6.86
CA ARG A 41 -8.48 4.04 -5.50
C ARG A 41 -9.57 3.43 -4.64
N CYS A 42 -9.19 2.82 -3.52
CA CYS A 42 -10.15 2.25 -2.57
C CYS A 42 -10.94 3.37 -1.85
N PRO A 43 -12.28 3.31 -1.79
CA PRO A 43 -13.09 4.38 -1.17
C PRO A 43 -12.94 4.46 0.36
N ARG A 44 -12.55 3.38 1.04
CA ARG A 44 -12.42 3.33 2.51
C ARG A 44 -11.09 3.88 3.02
N CYS A 45 -9.96 3.45 2.44
CA CYS A 45 -8.63 3.84 2.92
C CYS A 45 -7.92 4.84 2.00
N TRP A 46 -8.50 5.16 0.85
CA TRP A 46 -7.96 6.07 -0.16
C TRP A 46 -6.61 5.67 -0.77
N ASN A 47 -6.08 4.49 -0.45
CA ASN A 47 -4.94 3.94 -1.15
C ASN A 47 -5.36 3.34 -2.50
N HIS A 48 -4.44 3.43 -3.45
CA HIS A 48 -4.53 2.76 -4.73
C HIS A 48 -4.05 1.31 -4.58
N ALA A 49 -4.84 0.33 -5.06
CA ALA A 49 -4.53 -1.08 -4.86
C ALA A 49 -5.05 -1.97 -5.99
N LEU A 50 -4.21 -2.89 -6.45
CA LEU A 50 -4.57 -3.91 -7.45
C LEU A 50 -5.57 -4.95 -6.93
N THR A 51 -5.76 -5.01 -5.61
CA THR A 51 -6.65 -5.97 -4.95
C THR A 51 -8.08 -5.46 -4.83
N ILE A 52 -8.43 -4.34 -5.45
CA ILE A 52 -9.84 -3.90 -5.52
C ILE A 52 -10.57 -4.87 -6.47
N GLY A 53 -11.76 -5.32 -6.09
CA GLY A 53 -12.53 -6.30 -6.85
C GLY A 53 -12.15 -7.77 -6.62
N THR A 54 -11.12 -8.06 -5.81
CA THR A 54 -10.71 -9.46 -5.55
C THR A 54 -11.58 -10.17 -4.52
N ASP A 55 -12.33 -9.40 -3.72
CA ASP A 55 -13.19 -9.90 -2.66
C ASP A 55 -14.65 -9.86 -3.12
N PRO A 56 -15.34 -11.01 -3.27
CA PRO A 56 -16.69 -11.03 -3.84
C PRO A 56 -17.75 -10.43 -2.91
N ASP A 57 -17.52 -10.44 -1.60
CA ASP A 57 -18.46 -9.89 -0.62
C ASP A 57 -18.31 -8.36 -0.49
N HIS A 58 -17.12 -7.84 -0.82
CA HIS A 58 -16.79 -6.41 -0.81
C HIS A 58 -16.03 -5.97 -2.08
N PRO A 59 -16.67 -6.01 -3.27
CA PRO A 59 -15.98 -5.84 -4.55
C PRO A 59 -15.39 -4.45 -4.77
N GLU A 60 -15.88 -3.42 -4.10
CA GLU A 60 -15.34 -2.04 -4.19
C GLU A 60 -14.15 -1.78 -3.25
N LEU A 61 -13.81 -2.72 -2.37
CA LEU A 61 -12.76 -2.56 -1.37
C LEU A 61 -11.48 -3.28 -1.79
N CYS A 62 -10.34 -2.75 -1.36
CA CYS A 62 -9.09 -3.51 -1.43
C CYS A 62 -9.09 -4.62 -0.36
N ALA A 63 -8.31 -5.68 -0.56
CA ALA A 63 -8.25 -6.84 0.35
C ALA A 63 -8.04 -6.45 1.83
N ARG A 64 -7.19 -5.46 2.13
CA ARG A 64 -6.97 -4.96 3.50
C ARG A 64 -8.25 -4.37 4.12
N CYS A 65 -9.01 -3.62 3.34
CA CYS A 65 -10.24 -2.98 3.78
C CYS A 65 -11.37 -4.01 3.93
N ALA A 66 -11.49 -4.96 3.00
CA ALA A 66 -12.44 -6.05 3.06
C ALA A 66 -12.23 -6.90 4.33
N GLU A 67 -10.98 -7.24 4.64
CA GLU A 67 -10.65 -7.98 5.87
C GLU A 67 -11.01 -7.21 7.15
N ALA A 68 -10.73 -5.89 7.17
CA ALA A 68 -11.09 -5.06 8.30
C ALA A 68 -12.61 -4.98 8.52
N ILE A 69 -13.42 -4.98 7.46
CA ILE A 69 -14.88 -4.98 7.56
C ILE A 69 -15.39 -6.32 8.10
N ARG A 70 -14.92 -7.45 7.55
CA ARG A 70 -15.25 -8.78 8.07
C ARG A 70 -14.97 -8.94 9.56
N SER A 71 -13.88 -8.36 10.05
CA SER A 71 -13.54 -8.44 11.48
C SER A 71 -14.58 -7.78 12.39
N ILE A 72 -15.40 -6.86 11.86
CA ILE A 72 -16.45 -6.15 12.58
C ILE A 72 -17.81 -6.81 12.36
N GLU A 73 -18.09 -7.33 11.16
CA GLU A 73 -19.35 -8.04 10.87
C GLU A 73 -19.52 -9.34 11.66
N ASN A 74 -18.39 -9.96 12.05
CA ASN A 74 -18.38 -11.17 12.87
C ASN A 74 -18.36 -10.86 14.39
N ASP A 75 -18.48 -9.60 14.80
CA ASP A 75 -18.60 -9.19 16.20
C ASP A 75 -20.10 -9.23 16.60
N PRO A 76 -20.50 -10.04 17.60
CA PRO A 76 -21.91 -10.30 17.93
C PRO A 76 -22.67 -9.10 18.53
#